data_AF-A0A7S3KIA1-F1
#
_entry.id   AF-A0A7S3KIA1-F1
#
_cell.length_a   1.000
_cell.length_b   1.000
_cell.length_c   1.000
_cell.angle_alpha   90.00
_cell.angle_beta   90.00
_cell.angle_gamma   90.00
#
_symmetry.space_group_name_H-M   'P 1'
#
loop_
_entity.id
_entity.type
_entity.pdbx_description
1 polymer ?
#
loop_
_entity_poly.entity_id
_entity_poly.type
_entity_poly.pdbx_seq_one_letter_code
_entity_poly.pdbx_strand_id
1 'polypeptide(L)'
;EQMRIILEPTEKSRLRGDYKSGKRINIKKIIPFIASNYRNDKIWLRREMPFNRDYRVMIAIDDSLSMKNNNLGFFALESLVAISEALNQLNVGKVCLCGINDRLNMHMSFEDTYSAEKAAFTISNYSFEYKSHASADTS
;
A
#
# COMPACT_ATOMS: atom_id res chain seq x y z
N GLU A 1 -6.38 -1.00 -13.40
CA GLU A 1 -5.10 -1.26 -14.10
C GLU A 1 -3.90 -0.38 -13.71
N GLN A 2 -3.93 0.95 -13.80
CA GLN A 2 -2.70 1.79 -13.70
C GLN A 2 -1.95 1.71 -12.35
N MET A 3 -2.66 1.74 -11.22
CA MET A 3 -2.00 1.60 -9.91
C MET A 3 -1.34 0.24 -9.71
N ARG A 4 -1.87 -0.81 -10.37
CA ARG A 4 -1.24 -2.14 -10.30
C ARG A 4 0.12 -2.16 -10.98
N ILE A 5 0.36 -1.31 -11.97
CA ILE A 5 1.61 -1.23 -12.75
C ILE A 5 2.66 -0.34 -12.07
N ILE A 6 2.25 0.76 -11.42
CA ILE A 6 3.17 1.65 -10.66
C ILE A 6 3.51 1.05 -9.29
N LEU A 7 2.53 0.42 -8.66
CA LEU A 7 2.69 -0.43 -7.50
C LEU A 7 2.78 -1.90 -7.94
N GLU A 8 3.31 -2.20 -9.13
CA GLU A 8 3.86 -3.53 -9.39
C GLU A 8 5.23 -3.57 -8.71
N PRO A 9 5.72 -4.74 -8.26
CA PRO A 9 6.96 -4.79 -7.52
C PRO A 9 8.07 -4.46 -8.51
N THR A 10 8.45 -3.20 -8.58
CA THR A 10 9.56 -2.73 -9.40
C THR A 10 10.81 -2.95 -8.57
N GLU A 11 11.67 -3.86 -9.02
CA GLU A 11 13.02 -4.17 -8.50
C GLU A 11 13.17 -5.33 -7.48
N LYS A 12 13.60 -6.47 -8.04
CA LYS A 12 14.74 -7.32 -7.64
C LYS A 12 14.77 -7.84 -6.21
N SER A 13 14.02 -8.92 -5.97
CA SER A 13 14.07 -9.68 -4.71
C SER A 13 15.18 -10.75 -4.64
N ARG A 14 15.52 -11.18 -3.41
CA ARG A 14 16.47 -12.27 -3.12
C ARG A 14 16.09 -13.58 -3.83
N LEU A 15 17.09 -14.29 -4.33
CA LEU A 15 16.96 -15.62 -4.95
C LEU A 15 16.63 -16.69 -3.88
N ARG A 16 15.59 -17.52 -4.13
CA ARG A 16 15.27 -18.71 -3.33
C ARG A 16 15.51 -19.99 -4.15
N GLY A 17 15.91 -21.05 -3.44
CA GLY A 17 16.17 -22.42 -3.92
C GLY A 17 15.06 -23.09 -4.73
N ASP A 18 15.48 -24.01 -5.61
CA ASP A 18 14.73 -25.23 -5.98
C ASP A 18 13.61 -25.12 -7.02
N TYR A 19 13.82 -24.35 -8.07
CA TYR A 19 12.84 -24.26 -9.13
C TYR A 19 13.26 -25.07 -10.37
N LYS A 20 12.27 -25.60 -11.08
CA LYS A 20 12.41 -26.49 -12.25
C LYS A 20 13.21 -25.88 -13.43
N SER A 21 13.49 -24.57 -13.42
CA SER A 21 14.29 -23.86 -14.45
C SER A 21 14.85 -22.51 -13.95
N GLY A 22 16.05 -22.10 -14.41
CA GLY A 22 16.69 -20.80 -14.06
C GLY A 22 18.18 -20.69 -14.42
N LYS A 23 18.76 -19.47 -14.37
CA LYS A 23 20.13 -19.15 -14.89
C LYS A 23 21.29 -19.23 -13.85
N ARG A 24 21.04 -19.53 -12.57
CA ARG A 24 22.09 -19.62 -11.52
C ARG A 24 21.97 -20.91 -10.71
N ILE A 25 23.12 -21.48 -10.32
CA ILE A 25 23.27 -22.80 -9.69
C ILE A 25 23.37 -22.67 -8.17
N ASN A 26 22.67 -23.55 -7.43
CA ASN A 26 22.84 -23.71 -5.99
C ASN A 26 24.04 -24.63 -5.69
N ILE A 27 25.19 -24.03 -5.35
CA ILE A 27 26.46 -24.75 -5.12
C ILE A 27 26.33 -25.85 -4.05
N LYS A 28 25.53 -25.65 -3.00
CA LYS A 28 25.36 -26.65 -1.92
C LYS A 28 24.66 -27.94 -2.38
N LYS A 29 23.95 -27.91 -3.52
CA LYS A 29 23.18 -29.05 -4.04
C LYS A 29 23.85 -29.75 -5.23
N ILE A 30 25.07 -29.36 -5.60
CA ILE A 30 25.77 -29.92 -6.77
C ILE A 30 26.16 -31.40 -6.57
N ILE A 31 26.65 -31.76 -5.38
CA ILE A 31 27.11 -33.12 -5.08
C ILE A 31 25.93 -34.13 -5.12
N PRO A 32 24.79 -33.89 -4.44
CA PRO A 32 23.62 -34.78 -4.55
C PRO A 32 23.05 -34.88 -5.96
N PHE A 33 23.14 -33.82 -6.76
CA PHE A 33 22.66 -33.82 -8.14
C PHE A 33 23.51 -34.71 -9.05
N ILE A 34 24.84 -34.57 -8.99
CA ILE A 34 25.77 -35.42 -9.74
C ILE A 34 25.61 -36.88 -9.29
N ALA A 35 25.52 -37.13 -7.97
CA ALA A 35 25.30 -38.46 -7.42
C ALA A 35 23.94 -39.08 -7.83
N SER A 36 22.94 -38.26 -8.15
CA SER A 36 21.64 -38.73 -8.67
C SER A 36 21.63 -39.06 -10.16
N ASN A 37 22.79 -38.97 -10.83
CA ASN A 37 22.91 -39.12 -12.27
C ASN A 37 21.99 -38.17 -13.04
N TYR A 38 21.99 -36.89 -12.64
CA TYR A 38 21.21 -35.81 -13.26
C TYR A 38 19.69 -35.98 -13.20
N ARG A 39 19.16 -36.84 -12.32
CA ARG A 39 17.70 -37.07 -12.17
C ARG A 39 17.00 -36.06 -11.26
N ASN A 40 17.74 -35.37 -10.39
CA ASN A 40 17.19 -34.42 -9.41
C ASN A 40 17.33 -32.95 -9.86
N ASP A 41 16.42 -32.46 -10.70
CA ASP A 41 16.50 -31.14 -11.38
C ASP A 41 16.41 -29.87 -10.48
N LYS A 42 16.45 -30.01 -9.16
CA LYS A 42 16.31 -28.90 -8.19
C LYS A 42 17.64 -28.18 -7.89
N ILE A 43 18.57 -28.10 -8.84
CA ILE A 43 19.83 -27.36 -8.68
C ILE A 43 19.77 -25.90 -9.11
N TRP A 44 18.77 -25.54 -9.91
CA TRP A 44 18.62 -24.20 -10.45
C TRP A 44 17.79 -23.33 -9.49
N LEU A 45 18.24 -22.09 -9.29
CA LEU A 45 17.46 -21.04 -8.62
C LEU A 45 16.60 -20.34 -9.68
N ARG A 46 15.28 -20.23 -9.48
CA ARG A 46 14.43 -19.28 -10.22
C ARG A 46 14.29 -17.98 -9.43
N ARG A 47 13.89 -16.95 -10.16
CA ARG A 47 13.76 -15.56 -9.74
C ARG A 47 12.84 -15.38 -8.52
N GLU A 48 13.26 -14.41 -7.70
CA GLU A 48 12.51 -13.52 -6.80
C GLU A 48 11.32 -14.10 -6.04
N MET A 49 11.49 -14.31 -4.72
CA MET A 49 10.36 -14.40 -3.79
C MET A 49 9.78 -12.98 -3.65
N PRO A 50 8.52 -12.68 -4.00
CA PRO A 50 7.98 -11.33 -3.77
C PRO A 50 8.28 -10.93 -2.32
N PHE A 51 9.09 -9.89 -2.15
CA PHE A 51 9.33 -9.36 -0.81
C PHE A 51 7.98 -8.82 -0.36
N ASN A 52 7.50 -9.26 0.81
CA ASN A 52 6.28 -8.72 1.40
C ASN A 52 6.45 -7.20 1.46
N ARG A 53 5.61 -6.48 0.72
CA ARG A 53 5.67 -5.04 0.69
C ARG A 53 5.12 -4.54 2.00
N ASP A 54 5.97 -3.86 2.77
CA ASP A 54 5.57 -3.19 3.99
C ASP A 54 5.61 -1.67 3.76
N TYR A 55 4.93 -1.20 2.69
CA TYR A 55 4.76 0.23 2.48
C TYR A 55 3.80 0.77 3.53
N ARG A 56 4.12 1.95 4.05
CA ARG A 56 3.25 2.72 4.95
C ARG A 56 2.74 3.92 4.19
N VAL A 57 1.46 3.89 3.81
CA VAL A 57 0.81 4.96 3.03
C VAL A 57 -0.10 5.78 3.96
N MET A 58 0.18 7.08 4.10
CA MET A 58 -0.71 8.00 4.79
C MET A 58 -1.49 8.82 3.76
N ILE A 59 -2.81 8.83 3.87
CA ILE A 59 -3.69 9.67 3.07
C ILE A 59 -4.29 10.72 3.99
N ALA A 60 -4.06 11.99 3.65
CA ALA A 60 -4.57 13.11 4.42
C ALA A 60 -5.55 13.93 3.57
N ILE A 61 -6.74 14.20 4.11
CA ILE A 61 -7.77 15.03 3.49
C ILE A 61 -7.85 16.35 4.26
N ASP A 62 -7.95 17.46 3.54
CA ASP A 62 -8.27 18.76 4.13
C ASP A 62 -9.69 18.74 4.74
N ASP A 63 -9.83 19.10 6.02
CA ASP A 63 -11.08 19.13 6.78
C ASP A 63 -11.54 20.59 7.03
N SER A 64 -11.23 21.48 6.09
CA SER A 64 -11.57 22.90 6.15
C SER A 64 -12.93 23.25 5.52
N LEU A 65 -13.42 24.46 5.79
CA LEU A 65 -14.65 25.00 5.23
C LEU A 65 -14.65 25.07 3.69
N SER A 66 -13.49 25.26 3.05
CA SER A 66 -13.40 25.28 1.58
C SER A 66 -13.81 23.96 0.94
N MET A 67 -13.69 22.85 1.67
CA MET A 67 -14.12 21.53 1.18
C MET A 67 -15.64 21.36 1.19
N LYS A 68 -16.37 22.21 1.93
CA LYS A 68 -17.84 22.23 1.89
C LYS A 68 -18.38 22.87 0.61
N ASN A 69 -17.58 23.71 -0.06
CA ASN A 69 -17.98 24.35 -1.31
C ASN A 69 -18.02 23.33 -2.46
N ASN A 70 -19.02 23.43 -3.32
CA ASN A 70 -19.15 22.64 -4.56
C ASN A 70 -19.05 21.11 -4.38
N ASN A 71 -19.45 20.56 -3.22
CA ASN A 71 -19.38 19.13 -2.90
C ASN A 71 -17.95 18.53 -2.97
N LEU A 72 -16.90 19.35 -2.88
CA LEU A 72 -15.52 18.88 -2.96
C LEU A 72 -15.19 17.85 -1.86
N GLY A 73 -15.69 18.07 -0.65
CA GLY A 73 -15.55 17.16 0.49
C GLY A 73 -16.15 15.79 0.22
N PHE A 74 -17.32 15.73 -0.41
CA PHE A 74 -17.96 14.46 -0.76
C PHE A 74 -17.09 13.65 -1.74
N PHE A 75 -16.63 14.27 -2.83
CA PHE A 75 -15.77 13.60 -3.82
C PHE A 75 -14.40 13.21 -3.25
N ALA A 76 -13.84 14.02 -2.35
CA ALA A 76 -12.60 13.72 -1.67
C ALA A 76 -12.73 12.48 -0.77
N LEU A 77 -13.84 12.37 -0.03
CA LEU A 77 -14.14 11.19 0.80
C LEU A 77 -14.43 9.94 -0.04
N GLU A 78 -15.16 10.08 -1.15
CA GLU A 78 -15.39 8.98 -2.09
C GLU A 78 -14.06 8.46 -2.67
N SER A 79 -13.19 9.37 -3.08
CA SER A 79 -11.84 9.05 -3.56
C SER A 79 -10.98 8.41 -2.48
N LEU A 80 -11.07 8.89 -1.24
CA LEU A 80 -10.36 8.32 -0.09
C LEU A 80 -10.72 6.84 0.10
N VAL A 81 -12.01 6.50 0.03
CA VAL A 81 -12.48 5.11 0.11
C VAL A 81 -11.94 4.29 -1.05
N ALA A 82 -12.12 4.78 -2.28
CA ALA A 82 -11.70 4.04 -3.47
C ALA A 82 -10.19 3.75 -3.47
N ILE A 83 -9.36 4.72 -3.06
CA ILE A 83 -7.92 4.56 -2.95
C ILE A 83 -7.58 3.59 -1.80
N SER A 84 -8.18 3.74 -0.63
CA SER A 84 -7.91 2.87 0.53
C SER A 84 -8.27 1.42 0.25
N GLU A 85 -9.42 1.19 -0.39
CA GLU A 85 -9.88 -0.12 -0.83
C GLU A 85 -8.91 -0.74 -1.85
N ALA A 86 -8.47 0.03 -2.84
CA ALA A 86 -7.50 -0.43 -3.83
C ALA A 86 -6.15 -0.79 -3.20
N LEU A 87 -5.65 0.02 -2.26
CA LEU A 87 -4.41 -0.25 -1.54
C LEU A 87 -4.52 -1.52 -0.68
N ASN A 88 -5.67 -1.72 -0.03
CA ASN A 88 -5.95 -2.94 0.73
C ASN A 88 -5.95 -4.18 -0.17
N GLN A 89 -6.63 -4.12 -1.32
CA GLN A 89 -6.63 -5.22 -2.30
C GLN A 89 -5.23 -5.51 -2.89
N LEU A 90 -4.39 -4.50 -3.02
CA LEU A 90 -3.01 -4.63 -3.51
C LEU A 90 -2.02 -5.16 -2.46
N ASN A 91 -2.44 -5.35 -1.21
CA ASN A 91 -1.58 -5.79 -0.10
C ASN A 91 -0.28 -4.98 0.00
N VAL A 92 -0.37 -3.65 -0.10
CA VAL A 92 0.82 -2.76 -0.13
C VAL A 92 1.55 -2.68 1.22
N GLY A 93 0.89 -3.05 2.32
CA GLY A 93 1.40 -2.93 3.68
C GLY A 93 0.35 -2.31 4.61
N LYS A 94 0.66 -1.15 5.18
CA LYS A 94 -0.18 -0.41 6.13
C LYS A 94 -0.71 0.89 5.53
N VAL A 95 -1.96 1.21 5.84
CA VAL A 95 -2.63 2.45 5.41
C VAL A 95 -3.06 3.24 6.64
N CYS A 96 -2.87 4.56 6.60
CA CYS A 96 -3.26 5.52 7.63
C CYS A 96 -4.12 6.62 6.99
N LEU A 97 -5.21 7.01 7.64
CA LEU A 97 -6.14 8.03 7.17
C LEU A 97 -6.17 9.20 8.16
N CYS A 98 -5.96 10.41 7.67
CA CYS A 98 -5.85 11.62 8.48
C CYS A 98 -6.69 12.78 7.92
N GLY A 99 -7.19 13.63 8.80
CA GLY A 99 -7.75 14.94 8.47
C GLY A 99 -6.76 16.06 8.76
N ILE A 100 -6.76 17.12 7.96
CA ILE A 100 -5.95 18.32 8.16
C ILE A 100 -6.87 19.49 8.46
N ASN A 101 -6.68 20.15 9.59
CA ASN A 101 -7.36 21.40 9.91
C ASN A 101 -6.35 22.47 10.36
N ASP A 102 -6.23 22.78 11.66
CA ASP A 102 -5.08 23.49 12.24
C ASP A 102 -3.87 22.57 12.41
N ARG A 103 -4.13 21.26 12.52
CA ARG A 103 -3.13 20.21 12.70
C ARG A 103 -3.52 18.95 11.94
N LEU A 104 -2.62 17.98 11.93
CA LEU A 104 -2.90 16.65 11.42
C LEU A 104 -3.65 15.84 12.49
N ASN A 105 -4.89 15.46 12.23
CA ASN A 105 -5.68 14.57 13.08
C ASN A 105 -5.72 13.18 12.46
N MET A 106 -5.22 12.19 13.19
CA MET A 106 -5.23 10.80 12.72
C MET A 106 -6.58 10.15 13.05
N HIS A 107 -7.30 9.70 12.03
CA HIS A 107 -8.57 8.99 12.19
C HIS A 107 -8.40 7.47 12.12
N MET A 108 -7.42 6.99 11.36
CA MET A 108 -7.02 5.58 11.28
C MET A 108 -5.48 5.50 11.29
N SER A 109 -4.90 4.75 12.22
CA SER A 109 -3.44 4.58 12.33
C SER A 109 -2.93 3.41 11.48
N PHE A 110 -1.61 3.30 11.31
CA PHE A 110 -0.98 2.19 10.60
C PHE A 110 -1.15 0.82 11.30
N GLU A 111 -1.40 0.82 12.60
CA GLU A 111 -1.65 -0.37 13.41
C GLU A 111 -3.08 -0.89 13.21
N ASP A 112 -3.98 -0.05 12.72
CA ASP A 112 -5.36 -0.43 12.47
C ASP A 112 -5.46 -1.39 11.28
N THR A 113 -6.33 -2.39 11.44
CA THR A 113 -6.75 -3.23 10.31
C THR A 113 -7.82 -2.48 9.52
N TYR A 114 -7.60 -2.33 8.22
CA TYR A 114 -8.60 -1.75 7.33
C TYR A 114 -9.83 -2.68 7.22
N SER A 115 -11.02 -2.10 7.37
CA SER A 115 -12.30 -2.75 7.07
C SER A 115 -13.27 -1.69 6.53
N ALA A 116 -14.28 -2.11 5.77
CA ALA A 116 -15.28 -1.21 5.21
C ALA A 116 -16.03 -0.44 6.31
N GLU A 117 -16.32 -1.09 7.44
CA GLU A 117 -16.98 -0.47 8.59
C GLU A 117 -16.10 0.59 9.23
N LYS A 118 -14.79 0.31 9.37
CA LYS A 118 -13.85 1.26 9.96
C LYS A 118 -13.57 2.44 9.02
N ALA A 119 -13.56 2.21 7.72
CA ALA A 119 -13.49 3.27 6.72
C ALA A 119 -14.75 4.16 6.79
N ALA A 120 -15.94 3.57 6.85
CA ALA A 120 -17.19 4.32 7.00
C ALA A 120 -17.22 5.17 8.29
N PHE A 121 -16.78 4.59 9.41
CA PHE A 121 -16.64 5.33 10.66
C PHE A 121 -15.63 6.49 10.53
N THR A 122 -14.49 6.25 9.89
CA THR A 122 -13.47 7.28 9.66
C THR A 122 -14.00 8.44 8.83
N ILE A 123 -14.75 8.15 7.76
CA ILE A 123 -15.36 9.17 6.90
C ILE A 123 -16.33 10.04 7.68
N SER A 124 -17.08 9.45 8.62
CA SER A 124 -18.05 10.20 9.44
C SER A 124 -17.41 11.24 10.37
N ASN A 125 -16.09 11.16 10.60
CA ASN A 125 -15.35 12.10 11.42
C ASN A 125 -14.94 13.39 10.67
N TYR A 126 -15.08 13.42 9.33
CA TYR A 126 -14.82 14.64 8.55
C TYR A 126 -16.06 15.53 8.56
N SER A 127 -15.86 16.78 8.97
CA SER A 127 -16.95 17.74 9.19
C SER A 127 -16.94 18.88 8.16
N PHE A 128 -15.75 19.22 7.65
CA PHE A 128 -15.50 20.37 6.76
C PHE A 128 -16.04 21.69 7.32
N GLU A 129 -15.96 21.86 8.65
CA GLU A 129 -16.47 23.07 9.33
C GLU A 129 -15.34 23.96 9.87
N TYR A 130 -14.09 23.50 9.80
CA TYR A 130 -12.96 24.26 10.31
C TYR A 130 -12.66 25.49 9.44
N LYS A 131 -12.59 26.66 10.09
CA LYS A 131 -12.16 27.91 9.46
C LYS A 131 -10.87 28.39 10.13
N SER A 132 -9.80 28.47 9.37
CA SER A 132 -8.54 29.02 9.88
C SER A 132 -8.68 30.52 10.12
N HIS A 133 -8.18 30.99 11.27
CA HIS A 133 -8.05 32.41 11.56
C HIS A 133 -6.79 33.04 10.93
N ALA A 134 -5.93 32.22 10.31
CA ALA A 134 -4.66 32.63 9.70
C ALA A 134 -4.63 32.48 8.17
N SER A 135 -5.71 32.00 7.53
CA SER A 135 -5.75 31.86 6.07
C SER A 135 -6.07 33.21 5.40
N ALA A 136 -5.29 33.54 4.38
CA ALA A 136 -5.43 34.75 3.57
C ALA A 136 -6.74 34.80 2.73
N ASP A 137 -7.61 33.80 2.87
CA ASP A 137 -8.85 33.63 2.09
C ASP A 137 -10.01 34.52 2.58
N THR A 138 -9.70 35.64 3.25
CA THR A 138 -10.69 36.65 3.67
C THR A 138 -10.55 37.99 2.95
N SER A 139 -9.82 38.04 1.84
CA SER A 139 -9.81 39.18 0.90
C SER A 139 -10.84 39.03 -0.21
#